data_AF-A0A8B6GJC9-F1
#
_entry.id   AF-A0A8B6GJC9-F1
#
_cell.length_a   1.000
_cell.length_b   1.000
_cell.length_c   1.000
_cell.angle_alpha   90.00
_cell.angle_beta   90.00
_cell.angle_gamma   90.00
#
_symmetry.space_group_name_H-M   'P 1'
#
loop_
_entity.id
_entity.type
_entity.pdbx_description
1 polymer ?
#
loop_
_entity_poly.entity_id
_entity_poly.type
_entity_poly.pdbx_seq_one_letter_code
_entity_poly.pdbx_strand_id
1 'polypeptide(L)'
;MEEIEVFSTKLSSTGENVKLFLDDDYLEIPEEDIEDLEEMGYESYYTIEDSGQEVQRISVINNLPDLLKDTDSHDECMRRVVPKVREVLHVAQCEMQYAASAAFLQILQKNLVPIQNYTQTFLQTILNSVDGKDPEVSSAWLDTLLDVIELLPKDVIKKEILHVAIAKGQLSQSVAARMACCKILGKICTKFESFVIKKEILPVVQSLCQDVDYEVRGCMCNQLHSVARGLGLEATKSAILPELVELTKDEECSVRVHGLETVVNVLASLDSGRFY
;
A
#
# COMPACT_ATOMS: atom_id res chain seq x y z
N MET A 1 -24.35 -1.46 -23.26
CA MET A 1 -23.39 -0.38 -22.98
C MET A 1 -24.12 0.89 -22.53
N GLU A 2 -25.13 1.40 -23.26
CA GLU A 2 -25.96 2.54 -22.77
C GLU A 2 -26.87 2.19 -21.57
N GLU A 3 -27.34 0.94 -21.41
CA GLU A 3 -28.14 0.54 -20.23
C GLU A 3 -27.32 0.44 -18.92
N ILE A 4 -25.99 0.32 -19.03
CA ILE A 4 -25.08 0.28 -17.88
C ILE A 4 -24.87 1.71 -17.32
N GLU A 5 -24.88 2.74 -18.18
CA GLU A 5 -24.83 4.15 -17.76
C GLU A 5 -26.14 4.63 -17.13
N VAL A 6 -27.29 4.10 -17.56
CA VAL A 6 -28.60 4.45 -16.96
C VAL A 6 -28.74 3.89 -15.54
N PHE A 7 -28.13 2.74 -15.24
CA PHE A 7 -28.03 2.23 -13.86
C PHE A 7 -27.10 3.09 -13.00
N SER A 8 -25.96 3.56 -13.54
CA SER A 8 -25.02 4.45 -12.85
C SER A 8 -25.64 5.79 -12.40
N THR A 9 -26.64 6.31 -13.13
CA THR A 9 -27.10 7.70 -12.97
C THR A 9 -28.28 7.87 -11.98
N LYS A 10 -28.88 6.78 -11.48
CA LYS A 10 -29.96 6.82 -10.46
C LYS A 10 -29.52 6.44 -9.04
N LEU A 11 -28.24 6.16 -8.82
CA LEU A 11 -27.69 5.54 -7.60
C LEU A 11 -27.09 6.55 -6.60
N SER A 12 -27.76 7.69 -6.40
CA SER A 12 -27.32 8.75 -5.46
C SER A 12 -27.84 8.60 -4.03
N SER A 13 -28.54 7.52 -3.69
CA SER A 13 -28.94 7.23 -2.31
C SER A 13 -28.04 6.16 -1.72
N THR A 14 -27.08 6.62 -0.92
CA THR A 14 -26.11 5.85 -0.13
C THR A 14 -26.68 4.66 0.68
N GLY A 15 -28.00 4.58 0.87
CA GLY A 15 -28.65 3.51 1.64
C GLY A 15 -28.78 2.16 0.95
N GLU A 16 -29.09 2.10 -0.35
CA GLU A 16 -29.39 0.82 -1.03
C GLU A 16 -28.13 -0.01 -1.30
N ASN A 17 -27.04 0.63 -1.76
CA ASN A 17 -25.76 -0.05 -2.00
C ASN A 17 -25.10 -0.55 -0.70
N VAL A 18 -25.26 0.19 0.41
CA VAL A 18 -24.76 -0.25 1.72
C VAL A 18 -25.56 -1.44 2.24
N LYS A 19 -26.88 -1.48 1.99
CA LYS A 19 -27.71 -2.62 2.39
C LYS A 19 -27.34 -3.88 1.60
N LEU A 20 -27.20 -3.78 0.28
CA LEU A 20 -26.76 -4.90 -0.59
C LEU A 20 -25.34 -5.39 -0.28
N PHE A 21 -24.46 -4.51 0.20
CA PHE A 21 -23.12 -4.90 0.64
C PHE A 21 -23.08 -5.61 2.00
N LEU A 22 -24.08 -5.37 2.85
CA LEU A 22 -24.17 -5.92 4.20
C LEU A 22 -25.02 -7.19 4.29
N ASP A 23 -26.01 -7.33 3.41
CA ASP A 23 -26.88 -8.50 3.33
C ASP A 23 -26.33 -9.42 2.22
N ASP A 24 -25.60 -10.48 2.57
CA ASP A 24 -25.20 -11.55 1.61
C ASP A 24 -26.41 -12.35 1.09
N ASP A 25 -27.60 -12.12 1.67
CA ASP A 25 -28.88 -12.73 1.29
C ASP A 25 -29.77 -11.66 0.65
N TYR A 26 -29.89 -11.59 -0.67
CA TYR A 26 -31.11 -11.20 -1.40
C TYR A 26 -30.79 -11.08 -2.89
N LEU A 27 -31.01 -12.17 -3.61
CA LEU A 27 -31.65 -12.23 -4.94
C LEU A 27 -31.84 -13.71 -5.29
N GLU A 28 -32.71 -14.42 -4.56
CA GLU A 28 -33.39 -15.56 -5.19
C GLU A 28 -34.26 -14.96 -6.30
N ILE A 29 -33.84 -15.15 -7.55
CA ILE A 29 -34.65 -14.79 -8.71
C ILE A 29 -35.94 -15.61 -8.64
N PRO A 30 -37.12 -14.99 -8.76
CA PRO A 30 -38.38 -15.73 -8.81
C PRO A 30 -38.31 -16.78 -9.91
N GLU A 31 -38.77 -18.00 -9.65
CA GLU A 31 -38.69 -19.14 -10.61
C GLU A 31 -39.29 -18.80 -12.00
N GLU A 32 -40.15 -17.79 -12.09
CA GLU A 32 -40.78 -17.32 -13.33
C GLU A 32 -39.83 -16.58 -14.29
N ASP A 33 -38.71 -16.02 -13.81
CA ASP A 33 -37.69 -15.37 -14.67
C ASP A 33 -36.60 -16.36 -15.15
N ILE A 34 -36.67 -17.63 -14.72
CA ILE A 34 -35.73 -18.71 -15.11
C ILE A 34 -36.01 -19.22 -16.53
N GLU A 35 -37.24 -19.09 -17.03
CA GLU A 35 -37.61 -19.55 -18.39
C GLU A 35 -36.90 -18.76 -19.50
N ASP A 36 -36.60 -17.47 -19.29
CA ASP A 36 -35.82 -16.65 -20.24
C ASP A 36 -34.28 -16.83 -20.07
N LEU A 37 -33.84 -17.50 -19.00
CA LEU A 37 -32.41 -17.71 -18.65
C LEU A 37 -31.84 -19.04 -19.17
N GLU A 38 -32.68 -19.99 -19.57
CA GLU A 38 -32.22 -21.26 -20.17
C GLU A 38 -31.51 -21.05 -21.53
N GLU A 39 -31.74 -19.92 -22.22
CA GLU A 39 -31.04 -19.57 -23.48
C GLU A 39 -29.61 -19.02 -23.28
N MET A 40 -29.27 -18.48 -22.10
CA MET A 40 -27.96 -17.84 -21.85
C MET A 40 -26.92 -18.79 -21.22
N GLY A 41 -27.33 -19.96 -20.74
CA GLY A 41 -26.48 -20.94 -20.09
C GLY A 41 -26.09 -20.54 -18.66
N TYR A 42 -26.31 -21.44 -17.70
CA TYR A 42 -26.07 -21.22 -16.27
C TYR A 42 -24.70 -20.58 -15.95
N GLU A 43 -23.63 -20.94 -16.66
CA GLU A 43 -22.29 -20.35 -16.45
C GLU A 43 -22.22 -18.86 -16.76
N SER A 44 -22.91 -18.39 -17.81
CA SER A 44 -22.96 -16.97 -18.16
C SER A 44 -23.71 -16.17 -17.10
N TYR A 45 -24.79 -16.74 -16.55
CA TYR A 45 -25.56 -16.13 -15.47
C TYR A 45 -24.72 -15.93 -14.21
N TYR A 46 -24.07 -16.99 -13.70
CA TYR A 46 -23.23 -16.87 -12.49
C TYR A 46 -22.07 -15.90 -12.69
N THR A 47 -21.49 -15.83 -13.89
CA THR A 47 -20.42 -14.87 -14.22
C THR A 47 -20.93 -13.42 -14.22
N ILE A 48 -22.14 -13.19 -14.76
CA ILE A 48 -22.77 -11.86 -14.77
C ILE A 48 -23.20 -11.45 -13.35
N GLU A 49 -23.72 -12.37 -12.55
CA GLU A 49 -24.10 -12.11 -11.17
C GLU A 49 -22.87 -11.80 -10.30
N ASP A 50 -21.81 -12.61 -10.40
CA ASP A 50 -20.57 -12.41 -9.65
C ASP A 50 -19.88 -11.10 -10.05
N SER A 51 -19.83 -10.78 -11.35
CA SER A 51 -19.34 -9.49 -11.83
C SER A 51 -20.23 -8.31 -11.42
N GLY A 52 -21.55 -8.51 -11.33
CA GLY A 52 -22.49 -7.51 -10.82
C GLY A 52 -22.29 -7.21 -9.33
N GLN A 53 -22.11 -8.25 -8.51
CA GLN A 53 -21.80 -8.12 -7.08
C GLN A 53 -20.42 -7.46 -6.88
N GLU A 54 -19.43 -7.80 -7.69
CA GLU A 54 -18.10 -7.21 -7.63
C GLU A 54 -18.10 -5.71 -7.95
N VAL A 55 -18.81 -5.29 -9.00
CA VAL A 55 -18.96 -3.87 -9.35
C VAL A 55 -19.63 -3.09 -8.21
N GLN A 56 -20.65 -3.66 -7.57
CA GLN A 56 -21.30 -3.04 -6.42
C GLN A 56 -20.35 -2.91 -5.22
N ARG A 57 -19.58 -3.96 -4.90
CA ARG A 57 -18.58 -3.96 -3.82
C ARG A 57 -17.50 -2.91 -4.06
N ILE A 58 -16.99 -2.80 -5.29
CA ILE A 58 -16.03 -1.77 -5.70
C ILE A 58 -16.63 -0.38 -5.54
N SER A 59 -17.90 -0.19 -5.95
CA SER A 59 -18.61 1.08 -5.78
C SER A 59 -18.72 1.49 -4.30
N VAL A 60 -19.05 0.56 -3.41
CA VAL A 60 -19.11 0.83 -1.96
C VAL A 60 -17.74 1.24 -1.42
N ILE A 61 -16.67 0.56 -1.83
CA ILE A 61 -15.31 0.90 -1.41
C ILE A 61 -14.88 2.28 -1.91
N ASN A 62 -15.15 2.60 -3.18
CA ASN A 62 -14.82 3.92 -3.74
C ASN A 62 -15.55 5.06 -3.02
N ASN A 63 -16.79 4.81 -2.55
CA ASN A 63 -17.59 5.78 -1.81
C ASN A 63 -17.33 5.75 -0.29
N LEU A 64 -16.49 4.82 0.22
CA LEU A 64 -16.18 4.72 1.65
C LEU A 64 -15.68 6.03 2.27
N PRO A 65 -14.82 6.83 1.60
CA PRO A 65 -14.43 8.14 2.13
C PRO A 65 -15.61 9.10 2.27
N ASP A 66 -16.58 9.10 1.35
CA ASP A 66 -17.73 10.00 1.44
C ASP A 66 -18.72 9.55 2.53
N LEU A 67 -18.89 8.23 2.71
CA LEU A 67 -19.67 7.67 3.82
C LEU A 67 -19.07 7.99 5.19
N LEU A 68 -17.74 7.99 5.32
CA LEU A 68 -17.06 8.35 6.57
C LEU A 68 -17.04 9.86 6.82
N LYS A 69 -17.23 10.68 5.78
CA LYS A 69 -17.30 12.14 5.91
C LYS A 69 -18.66 12.60 6.44
N ASP A 70 -19.72 11.89 6.09
CA ASP A 70 -21.08 12.20 6.53
C ASP A 70 -21.27 11.86 8.02
N THR A 71 -21.64 12.88 8.82
CA THR A 71 -21.74 12.76 10.28
C THR A 71 -22.85 11.80 10.71
N ASP A 72 -23.94 11.73 9.94
CA ASP A 72 -25.10 10.90 10.30
C ASP A 72 -24.83 9.41 10.05
N SER A 73 -23.95 9.08 9.09
CA SER A 73 -23.60 7.71 8.71
C SER A 73 -22.24 7.23 9.21
N HIS A 74 -21.39 8.12 9.78
CA HIS A 74 -20.02 7.81 10.22
C HIS A 74 -19.93 6.58 11.14
N ASP A 75 -20.69 6.58 12.25
CA ASP A 75 -20.61 5.52 13.26
C ASP A 75 -21.12 4.17 12.73
N GLU A 76 -22.17 4.18 11.92
CA GLU A 76 -22.71 2.97 11.30
C GLU A 76 -21.76 2.43 10.22
N CYS A 77 -21.15 3.31 9.43
CA CYS A 77 -20.13 2.98 8.44
C CYS A 77 -18.92 2.30 9.11
N MET A 78 -18.39 2.89 10.19
CA MET A 78 -17.29 2.31 10.95
C MET A 78 -17.64 0.98 11.63
N ARG A 79 -18.88 0.79 12.07
CA ARG A 79 -19.33 -0.43 12.76
C ARG A 79 -19.71 -1.58 11.83
N ARG A 80 -20.19 -1.30 10.62
CA ARG A 80 -20.73 -2.34 9.72
C ARG A 80 -20.01 -2.43 8.38
N VAL A 81 -19.83 -1.30 7.70
CA VAL A 81 -19.26 -1.28 6.35
C VAL A 81 -17.76 -1.58 6.40
N VAL A 82 -17.01 -0.87 7.24
CA VAL A 82 -15.54 -1.05 7.33
C VAL A 82 -15.15 -2.49 7.70
N PRO A 83 -15.75 -3.16 8.71
CA PRO A 83 -15.44 -4.55 9.01
C PRO A 83 -15.74 -5.49 7.85
N LYS A 84 -16.88 -5.32 7.16
CA LYS A 84 -17.27 -6.16 6.02
C LYS A 84 -16.34 -5.95 4.83
N VAL A 85 -15.94 -4.71 4.52
CA VAL A 85 -14.90 -4.42 3.50
C VAL A 85 -13.61 -5.17 3.82
N ARG A 86 -13.15 -5.10 5.08
CA ARG A 86 -11.92 -5.80 5.49
C ARG A 86 -12.06 -7.32 5.43
N GLU A 87 -13.25 -7.83 5.74
CA GLU A 87 -13.56 -9.25 5.62
C GLU A 87 -13.47 -9.68 4.16
N VAL A 88 -14.13 -9.01 3.21
CA VAL A 88 -14.12 -9.48 1.81
C VAL A 88 -12.79 -9.29 1.09
N LEU A 89 -11.92 -8.37 1.58
CA LEU A 89 -10.64 -8.07 0.94
C LEU A 89 -9.67 -9.26 0.85
N HIS A 90 -9.74 -10.27 1.72
CA HIS A 90 -8.78 -11.39 1.66
C HIS A 90 -8.95 -12.30 0.42
N VAL A 91 -10.14 -12.30 -0.19
CA VAL A 91 -10.49 -13.10 -1.39
C VAL A 91 -10.83 -12.21 -2.60
N ALA A 92 -10.70 -10.89 -2.45
CA ALA A 92 -11.04 -9.94 -3.49
C ALA A 92 -10.06 -9.98 -4.69
N GLN A 93 -10.59 -9.76 -5.89
CA GLN A 93 -9.79 -9.61 -7.12
C GLN A 93 -9.01 -8.29 -7.12
N CYS A 94 -8.11 -8.11 -8.10
CA CYS A 94 -7.15 -7.01 -8.09
C CYS A 94 -7.83 -5.63 -8.18
N GLU A 95 -8.91 -5.48 -8.94
CA GLU A 95 -9.66 -4.24 -9.09
C GLU A 95 -10.19 -3.73 -7.75
N MET A 96 -10.75 -4.64 -6.94
CA MET A 96 -11.28 -4.32 -5.61
C MET A 96 -10.18 -4.00 -4.61
N GLN A 97 -9.01 -4.66 -4.71
CA GLN A 97 -7.83 -4.32 -3.92
C GLN A 97 -7.32 -2.91 -4.26
N TYR A 98 -7.28 -2.55 -5.54
CA TYR A 98 -6.87 -1.22 -6.00
C TYR A 98 -7.84 -0.13 -5.54
N ALA A 99 -9.15 -0.40 -5.60
CA ALA A 99 -10.16 0.51 -5.06
C ALA A 99 -9.97 0.71 -3.54
N ALA A 100 -9.72 -0.37 -2.80
CA ALA A 100 -9.55 -0.31 -1.35
C ALA A 100 -8.27 0.42 -0.93
N SER A 101 -7.15 0.18 -1.62
CA SER A 101 -5.89 0.85 -1.32
C SER A 101 -6.01 2.37 -1.52
N ALA A 102 -6.64 2.79 -2.63
CA ALA A 102 -6.93 4.18 -2.90
C ALA A 102 -7.89 4.81 -1.88
N ALA A 103 -8.97 4.12 -1.51
CA ALA A 103 -9.93 4.60 -0.51
C ALA A 103 -9.29 4.75 0.87
N PHE A 104 -8.46 3.80 1.29
CA PHE A 104 -7.79 3.81 2.59
C PHE A 104 -6.77 4.94 2.69
N LEU A 105 -6.08 5.28 1.59
CA LEU A 105 -5.22 6.46 1.54
C LEU A 105 -6.03 7.75 1.67
N GLN A 106 -7.14 7.87 0.92
CA GLN A 106 -8.01 9.06 0.98
C GLN A 106 -8.59 9.30 2.37
N ILE A 107 -8.94 8.24 3.11
CA ILE A 107 -9.44 8.34 4.49
C ILE A 107 -8.42 9.05 5.39
N LEU A 108 -7.13 8.73 5.25
CA LEU A 108 -6.07 9.39 6.00
C LEU A 108 -5.83 10.83 5.51
N GLN A 109 -5.71 11.02 4.19
CA GLN A 109 -5.46 12.34 3.60
C GLN A 109 -6.53 13.37 3.97
N LYS A 110 -7.80 12.95 4.00
CA LYS A 110 -8.95 13.79 4.34
C LYS A 110 -9.21 13.85 5.85
N ASN A 111 -8.40 13.20 6.68
CA ASN A 111 -8.56 13.12 8.15
C ASN A 111 -9.97 12.68 8.57
N LEU A 112 -10.54 11.69 7.89
CA LEU A 112 -11.94 11.28 8.10
C LEU A 112 -12.14 10.49 9.39
N VAL A 113 -11.09 9.86 9.91
CA VAL A 113 -11.11 9.12 11.18
C VAL A 113 -9.93 9.54 12.05
N PRO A 114 -10.03 9.42 13.38
CA PRO A 114 -8.89 9.65 14.27
C PRO A 114 -7.72 8.73 13.93
N ILE A 115 -6.48 9.22 14.10
CA ILE A 115 -5.26 8.47 13.77
C ILE A 115 -5.20 7.11 14.50
N GLN A 116 -5.68 7.06 15.75
CA GLN A 116 -5.78 5.81 16.50
C GLN A 116 -6.68 4.78 15.80
N ASN A 117 -7.87 5.20 15.37
CA ASN A 117 -8.81 4.33 14.65
C ASN A 117 -8.20 3.91 13.31
N TYR A 118 -7.56 4.84 12.59
CA TYR A 118 -6.88 4.55 11.32
C TYR A 118 -5.83 3.45 11.48
N THR A 119 -4.98 3.61 12.51
CA THR A 119 -3.89 2.70 12.83
C THR A 119 -4.38 1.29 13.14
N GLN A 120 -5.50 1.17 13.87
CA GLN A 120 -6.05 -0.12 14.31
C GLN A 120 -6.89 -0.83 13.23
N THR A 121 -7.33 -0.11 12.20
CA THR A 121 -8.24 -0.65 11.17
C THR A 121 -7.55 -0.73 9.82
N PHE A 122 -7.36 0.41 9.17
CA PHE A 122 -6.85 0.51 7.80
C PHE A 122 -5.36 0.20 7.70
N LEU A 123 -4.52 0.72 8.63
CA LEU A 123 -3.08 0.47 8.57
C LEU A 123 -2.75 -1.02 8.75
N GLN A 124 -3.44 -1.73 9.64
CA GLN A 124 -3.24 -3.17 9.80
C GLN A 124 -3.56 -3.94 8.51
N THR A 125 -4.63 -3.55 7.80
CA THR A 125 -4.95 -4.15 6.51
C THR A 125 -3.88 -3.84 5.47
N ILE A 126 -3.42 -2.58 5.37
CA ILE A 126 -2.33 -2.20 4.46
C ILE A 126 -1.06 -3.03 4.73
N LEU A 127 -0.63 -3.13 5.99
CA LEU A 127 0.57 -3.87 6.37
C LEU A 127 0.48 -5.36 6.02
N ASN A 128 -0.71 -5.97 6.19
CA ASN A 128 -0.94 -7.37 5.81
C ASN A 128 -0.97 -7.57 4.29
N SER A 129 -1.57 -6.63 3.55
CA SER A 129 -1.70 -6.75 2.09
C SER A 129 -0.39 -6.55 1.34
N VAL A 130 0.60 -5.87 1.93
CA VAL A 130 1.97 -5.77 1.37
C VAL A 130 2.66 -7.13 1.27
N ASP A 131 2.24 -8.13 2.07
CA ASP A 131 2.72 -9.50 2.02
C ASP A 131 1.83 -10.43 1.16
N GLY A 132 0.94 -9.85 0.35
CA GLY A 132 0.06 -10.59 -0.54
C GLY A 132 0.83 -11.47 -1.53
N LYS A 133 0.19 -12.56 -1.96
CA LYS A 133 0.76 -13.51 -2.92
C LYS A 133 0.86 -12.93 -4.34
N ASP A 134 -0.06 -12.04 -4.69
CA ASP A 134 -0.10 -11.37 -5.99
C ASP A 134 0.87 -10.18 -5.98
N PRO A 135 1.93 -10.18 -6.82
CA PRO A 135 2.93 -9.12 -6.81
C PRO A 135 2.41 -7.74 -7.20
N GLU A 136 1.44 -7.66 -8.12
CA GLU A 136 0.89 -6.38 -8.59
C GLU A 136 0.04 -5.73 -7.50
N VAL A 137 -0.82 -6.52 -6.87
CA VAL A 137 -1.63 -6.10 -5.72
C VAL A 137 -0.75 -5.69 -4.55
N SER A 138 0.24 -6.52 -4.18
CA SER A 138 1.18 -6.20 -3.09
C SER A 138 1.99 -4.93 -3.38
N SER A 139 2.35 -4.68 -4.64
CA SER A 139 3.01 -3.43 -5.04
C SER A 139 2.10 -2.22 -4.86
N ALA A 140 0.84 -2.30 -5.26
CA ALA A 140 -0.12 -1.19 -5.07
C ALA A 140 -0.36 -0.87 -3.59
N TRP A 141 -0.43 -1.90 -2.73
CA TRP A 141 -0.52 -1.71 -1.28
C TRP A 141 0.78 -1.16 -0.67
N LEU A 142 1.94 -1.53 -1.22
CA LEU A 142 3.22 -0.97 -0.80
C LEU A 142 3.30 0.52 -1.15
N ASP A 143 2.91 0.92 -2.36
CA ASP A 143 2.88 2.33 -2.77
C ASP A 143 1.94 3.13 -1.84
N THR A 144 0.76 2.56 -1.53
CA THR A 144 -0.16 3.13 -0.53
C THR A 144 0.49 3.27 0.84
N LEU A 145 1.23 2.26 1.32
CA LEU A 145 1.94 2.34 2.60
C LEU A 145 3.00 3.45 2.60
N LEU A 146 3.73 3.63 1.50
CA LEU A 146 4.72 4.69 1.37
C LEU A 146 4.07 6.08 1.49
N ASP A 147 2.91 6.28 0.87
CA ASP A 147 2.15 7.54 0.98
C ASP A 147 1.59 7.73 2.40
N VAL A 148 1.09 6.67 3.03
CA VAL A 148 0.62 6.69 4.43
C VAL A 148 1.74 7.10 5.40
N ILE A 149 2.98 6.63 5.19
CA ILE A 149 4.16 7.05 5.99
C ILE A 149 4.40 8.56 5.88
N GLU A 150 4.03 9.21 4.77
CA GLU A 150 4.15 10.67 4.64
C GLU A 150 3.18 11.42 5.57
N LEU A 151 2.03 10.84 5.86
CA LEU A 151 0.94 11.49 6.57
C LEU A 151 0.91 11.16 8.07
N LEU A 152 1.46 10.02 8.47
CA LEU A 152 1.41 9.57 9.86
C LEU A 152 2.36 10.32 10.81
N PRO A 153 1.98 10.46 12.10
CA PRO A 153 2.89 10.93 13.16
C PRO A 153 4.12 10.02 13.33
N LYS A 154 5.25 10.61 13.73
CA LYS A 154 6.53 9.88 13.90
C LYS A 154 6.42 8.74 14.91
N ASP A 155 5.68 8.92 15.99
CA ASP A 155 5.48 7.89 17.02
C ASP A 155 4.72 6.68 16.47
N VAL A 156 3.71 6.90 15.64
CA VAL A 156 2.98 5.82 14.95
C VAL A 156 3.88 5.10 13.95
N ILE A 157 4.62 5.84 13.11
CA ILE A 157 5.56 5.23 12.15
C ILE A 157 6.59 4.35 12.88
N LYS A 158 7.16 4.87 13.98
CA LYS A 158 8.15 4.14 14.76
C LYS A 158 7.56 2.89 15.40
N LYS A 159 6.38 3.01 16.02
CA LYS A 159 5.77 1.93 16.77
C LYS A 159 5.18 0.85 15.86
N GLU A 160 4.50 1.23 14.79
CA GLU A 160 3.66 0.33 14.00
C GLU A 160 4.33 -0.13 12.70
N ILE A 161 5.24 0.65 12.11
CA ILE A 161 5.78 0.39 10.76
C ILE A 161 7.26 0.00 10.80
N LEU A 162 8.09 0.71 11.58
CA LEU A 162 9.53 0.49 11.59
C LEU A 162 9.92 -0.94 11.98
N HIS A 163 9.28 -1.51 13.01
CA HIS A 163 9.58 -2.88 13.45
C HIS A 163 9.21 -3.91 12.37
N VAL A 164 8.07 -3.72 11.68
CA VAL A 164 7.64 -4.57 10.56
C VAL A 164 8.64 -4.47 9.42
N ALA A 165 9.06 -3.25 9.06
CA ALA A 165 10.04 -3.03 8.00
C ALA A 165 11.36 -3.75 8.30
N ILE A 166 11.89 -3.63 9.51
CA ILE A 166 13.13 -4.31 9.92
C ILE A 166 12.98 -5.84 9.84
N ALA A 167 11.84 -6.39 10.28
CA ALA A 167 11.59 -7.83 10.20
C ALA A 167 11.56 -8.32 8.74
N LYS A 168 11.00 -7.53 7.82
CA LYS A 168 10.98 -7.84 6.38
C LYS A 168 12.36 -7.87 5.74
N GLY A 169 13.34 -7.13 6.28
CA GLY A 169 14.71 -7.08 5.76
C GLY A 169 15.58 -8.30 6.10
N GLN A 170 15.07 -9.27 6.87
CA GLN A 170 15.83 -10.45 7.25
C GLN A 170 16.04 -11.40 6.05
N LEU A 171 17.22 -12.02 5.96
CA LEU A 171 17.55 -12.98 4.89
C LEU A 171 16.60 -14.19 4.80
N SER A 172 15.88 -14.51 5.88
CA SER A 172 14.87 -15.57 5.90
C SER A 172 13.56 -15.19 5.19
N GLN A 173 13.37 -13.91 4.86
CA GLN A 173 12.18 -13.41 4.16
C GLN A 173 12.34 -13.54 2.65
N SER A 174 11.23 -13.45 1.92
CA SER A 174 11.25 -13.47 0.45
C SER A 174 11.98 -12.26 -0.14
N VAL A 175 12.45 -12.37 -1.38
CA VAL A 175 13.06 -11.25 -2.13
C VAL A 175 12.12 -10.04 -2.16
N ALA A 176 10.84 -10.26 -2.47
CA ALA A 176 9.81 -9.22 -2.49
C ALA A 176 9.66 -8.51 -1.12
N ALA A 177 9.67 -9.25 -0.01
CA ALA A 177 9.61 -8.66 1.33
C ALA A 177 10.84 -7.81 1.64
N ARG A 178 12.05 -8.28 1.28
CA ARG A 178 13.28 -7.51 1.45
C ARG A 178 13.31 -6.25 0.56
N MET A 179 12.79 -6.32 -0.67
CA MET A 179 12.62 -5.14 -1.52
C MET A 179 11.60 -4.13 -0.93
N ALA A 180 10.51 -4.62 -0.34
CA ALA A 180 9.56 -3.76 0.38
C ALA A 180 10.22 -3.09 1.59
N CYS A 181 11.06 -3.81 2.34
CA CYS A 181 11.88 -3.25 3.41
C CYS A 181 12.73 -2.08 2.90
N CYS A 182 13.46 -2.25 1.80
CA CYS A 182 14.29 -1.18 1.21
C CYS A 182 13.46 0.10 1.02
N LYS A 183 12.33 0.01 0.30
CA LYS A 183 11.45 1.15 0.00
C LYS A 183 10.89 1.81 1.26
N ILE A 184 10.41 1.02 2.22
CA ILE A 184 9.86 1.52 3.49
C ILE A 184 10.94 2.26 4.30
N LEU A 185 12.14 1.66 4.44
CA LEU A 185 13.25 2.28 5.17
C LEU A 185 13.73 3.58 4.49
N GLY A 186 13.78 3.60 3.15
CA GLY A 186 14.08 4.80 2.37
C GLY A 186 13.14 5.94 2.72
N LYS A 187 11.83 5.67 2.74
CA LYS A 187 10.80 6.65 3.11
C LYS A 187 10.91 7.09 4.57
N ILE A 188 11.06 6.15 5.51
CA ILE A 188 11.18 6.43 6.94
C ILE A 188 12.40 7.31 7.25
N CYS A 189 13.54 7.08 6.59
CA CYS A 189 14.75 7.90 6.80
C CYS A 189 14.54 9.39 6.53
N THR A 190 13.54 9.77 5.73
CA THR A 190 13.22 11.19 5.48
C THR A 190 12.47 11.86 6.63
N LYS A 191 11.97 11.08 7.61
CA LYS A 191 11.13 11.57 8.72
C LYS A 191 11.86 11.63 10.06
N PHE A 192 12.89 10.82 10.27
CA PHE A 192 13.53 10.64 11.58
C PHE A 192 14.87 11.35 11.69
N GLU A 193 15.27 11.64 12.92
CA GLU A 193 16.55 12.23 13.24
C GLU A 193 17.69 11.24 13.00
N SER A 194 18.85 11.75 12.57
CA SER A 194 20.07 10.97 12.28
C SER A 194 20.42 9.93 13.36
N PHE A 195 20.20 10.23 14.64
CA PHE A 195 20.47 9.29 15.73
C PHE A 195 19.63 8.01 15.65
N VAL A 196 18.33 8.14 15.36
CA VAL A 196 17.42 6.99 15.23
C VAL A 196 17.82 6.17 14.00
N ILE A 197 18.10 6.84 12.88
CA ILE A 197 18.48 6.19 11.63
C ILE A 197 19.79 5.40 11.82
N LYS A 198 20.82 6.01 12.41
CA LYS A 198 22.11 5.34 12.69
C LYS A 198 21.95 4.10 13.56
N LYS A 199 21.13 4.20 14.59
CA LYS A 199 21.03 3.14 15.60
C LYS A 199 20.13 1.99 15.15
N GLU A 200 19.00 2.29 14.53
CA GLU A 200 17.93 1.31 14.30
C GLU A 200 17.82 0.89 12.83
N ILE A 201 18.18 1.75 11.87
CA ILE A 201 17.92 1.54 10.44
C ILE A 201 19.20 1.20 9.66
N LEU A 202 20.29 1.92 9.91
CA LEU A 202 21.54 1.78 9.16
C LEU A 202 22.10 0.34 9.13
N PRO A 203 22.07 -0.46 10.21
CA PRO A 203 22.53 -1.85 10.15
C PRO A 203 21.76 -2.69 9.12
N VAL A 204 20.45 -2.46 9.00
CA VAL A 204 19.60 -3.17 8.02
C VAL A 204 19.89 -2.68 6.61
N VAL A 205 20.05 -1.37 6.42
CA VAL A 205 20.43 -0.78 5.13
C VAL A 205 21.74 -1.38 4.60
N GLN A 206 22.78 -1.44 5.44
CA GLN A 206 24.07 -2.01 5.03
C GLN A 206 23.95 -3.52 4.72
N SER A 207 23.15 -4.25 5.50
CA SER A 207 22.86 -5.67 5.21
C SER A 207 22.17 -5.85 3.86
N LEU A 208 21.24 -4.96 3.47
CA LEU A 208 20.52 -5.02 2.20
C LEU A 208 21.38 -4.57 1.01
N CYS A 209 22.36 -3.69 1.22
CA CYS A 209 23.37 -3.37 0.20
C CYS A 209 24.25 -4.58 -0.15
N GLN A 210 24.41 -5.51 0.79
CA GLN A 210 25.20 -6.74 0.64
C GLN A 210 24.31 -7.98 0.47
N ASP A 211 23.05 -7.80 0.04
CA ASP A 211 22.11 -8.90 -0.13
C ASP A 211 22.60 -9.91 -1.18
N VAL A 212 22.24 -11.18 -0.98
CA VAL A 212 22.57 -12.25 -1.92
C VAL A 212 21.84 -12.09 -3.25
N ASP A 213 20.71 -11.40 -3.24
CA ASP A 213 19.88 -11.14 -4.40
C ASP A 213 20.12 -9.73 -4.96
N TYR A 214 20.50 -9.67 -6.23
CA TYR A 214 20.86 -8.42 -6.89
C TYR A 214 19.68 -7.44 -7.01
N GLU A 215 18.43 -7.92 -7.07
CA GLU A 215 17.26 -7.05 -7.12
C GLU A 215 17.10 -6.30 -5.80
N VAL A 216 17.41 -6.96 -4.67
CA VAL A 216 17.41 -6.31 -3.35
C VAL A 216 18.55 -5.30 -3.24
N ARG A 217 19.77 -5.65 -3.67
CA ARG A 217 20.92 -4.73 -3.69
C ARG A 217 20.61 -3.47 -4.51
N GLY A 218 20.10 -3.65 -5.73
CA GLY A 218 19.69 -2.54 -6.60
C GLY A 218 18.56 -1.71 -6.01
N CYS A 219 17.55 -2.37 -5.40
CA CYS A 219 16.45 -1.68 -4.73
C CYS A 219 16.96 -0.83 -3.56
N MET A 220 17.82 -1.38 -2.69
CA MET A 220 18.40 -0.63 -1.56
C MET A 220 19.28 0.52 -2.06
N CYS A 221 20.08 0.28 -3.11
CA CYS A 221 20.90 1.31 -3.75
C CYS A 221 20.08 2.55 -4.09
N ASN A 222 18.95 2.37 -4.77
CA ASN A 222 18.03 3.47 -5.13
C ASN A 222 17.49 4.25 -3.92
N GLN A 223 17.49 3.67 -2.72
CA GLN A 223 17.02 4.34 -1.51
C GLN A 223 18.13 5.09 -0.76
N LEU A 224 19.41 4.85 -1.07
CA LEU A 224 20.54 5.40 -0.32
C LEU A 224 20.60 6.94 -0.35
N HIS A 225 20.06 7.58 -1.38
CA HIS A 225 19.94 9.05 -1.42
C HIS A 225 19.05 9.59 -0.28
N SER A 226 17.89 8.96 -0.03
CA SER A 226 16.99 9.31 1.07
C SER A 226 17.60 8.98 2.43
N VAL A 227 18.30 7.84 2.53
CA VAL A 227 19.01 7.44 3.76
C VAL A 227 20.13 8.44 4.09
N ALA A 228 20.94 8.81 3.10
CA ALA A 228 22.00 9.81 3.24
C ALA A 228 21.44 11.13 3.76
N ARG A 229 20.35 11.62 3.14
CA ARG A 229 19.70 12.88 3.55
C ARG A 229 19.29 12.84 5.03
N GLY A 230 18.68 11.76 5.49
CA GLY A 230 18.28 11.60 6.90
C GLY A 230 19.48 11.48 7.87
N LEU A 231 20.57 10.87 7.43
CA LEU A 231 21.78 10.68 8.23
C LEU A 231 22.60 11.97 8.42
N GLY A 232 22.55 12.88 7.45
CA GLY A 232 23.40 14.07 7.43
C GLY A 232 24.79 13.81 6.84
N LEU A 233 25.55 14.89 6.64
CA LEU A 233 26.81 14.89 5.88
C LEU A 233 27.86 13.90 6.41
N GLU A 234 28.23 14.02 7.68
CA GLU A 234 29.36 13.25 8.25
C GLU A 234 29.09 11.75 8.26
N ALA A 235 27.85 11.36 8.58
CA ALA A 235 27.44 9.97 8.58
C ALA A 235 27.31 9.40 7.16
N THR A 236 26.85 10.22 6.21
CA THR A 236 26.83 9.84 4.79
C THR A 236 28.23 9.52 4.30
N LYS A 237 29.22 10.38 4.61
CA LYS A 237 30.62 10.14 4.23
C LYS A 237 31.17 8.83 4.79
N SER A 238 30.91 8.55 6.06
CA SER A 238 31.50 7.38 6.73
C SER A 238 30.76 6.07 6.46
N ALA A 239 29.45 6.11 6.18
CA ALA A 239 28.62 4.91 6.10
C ALA A 239 27.95 4.66 4.75
N ILE A 240 27.58 5.70 3.99
CA ILE A 240 26.81 5.52 2.74
C ILE A 240 27.71 5.59 1.50
N LEU A 241 28.68 6.49 1.47
CA LEU A 241 29.61 6.58 0.32
C LEU A 241 30.40 5.29 0.08
N PRO A 242 30.90 4.58 1.12
CA PRO A 242 31.57 3.29 0.91
C PRO A 242 30.64 2.25 0.26
N GLU A 243 29.39 2.14 0.72
CA GLU A 243 28.42 1.21 0.14
C GLU A 243 28.12 1.55 -1.34
N LEU A 244 27.94 2.83 -1.66
CA LEU A 244 27.74 3.26 -3.06
C LEU A 244 28.94 2.92 -3.95
N VAL A 245 30.16 3.12 -3.45
CA VAL A 245 31.37 2.75 -4.20
C VAL A 245 31.40 1.25 -4.51
N GLU A 246 31.01 0.40 -3.56
CA GLU A 246 30.94 -1.05 -3.82
C GLU A 246 29.80 -1.40 -4.77
N LEU A 247 28.62 -0.81 -4.63
CA LEU A 247 27.47 -1.02 -5.53
C LEU A 247 27.75 -0.56 -6.98
N THR A 248 28.58 0.47 -7.19
CA THR A 248 29.00 0.87 -8.55
C THR A 248 29.95 -0.15 -9.21
N LYS A 249 30.52 -1.07 -8.44
CA LYS A 249 31.39 -2.15 -8.90
C LYS A 249 30.69 -3.52 -8.83
N ASP A 250 29.38 -3.54 -8.58
CA ASP A 250 28.60 -4.77 -8.45
C ASP A 250 28.76 -5.65 -9.70
N GLU A 251 28.66 -6.98 -9.51
CA GLU A 251 28.75 -7.95 -10.60
C GLU A 251 27.60 -7.78 -11.60
N GLU A 252 26.42 -7.38 -11.12
CA GLU A 252 25.23 -7.19 -11.93
C GLU A 252 25.16 -5.79 -12.54
N CYS A 253 24.92 -5.75 -13.86
CA CYS A 253 24.91 -4.48 -14.61
C CYS A 253 23.81 -3.53 -14.14
N SER A 254 22.62 -4.08 -13.84
CA SER A 254 21.48 -3.32 -13.32
C SER A 254 21.81 -2.61 -12.01
N VAL A 255 22.53 -3.28 -11.09
CA VAL A 255 22.93 -2.69 -9.81
C VAL A 255 23.95 -1.57 -10.02
N ARG A 256 24.92 -1.75 -10.92
CA ARG A 256 25.89 -0.69 -11.26
C ARG A 256 25.21 0.57 -11.81
N VAL A 257 24.17 0.41 -12.65
CA VAL A 257 23.39 1.55 -13.17
C VAL A 257 22.71 2.30 -12.03
N HIS A 258 21.99 1.61 -11.15
CA HIS A 258 21.38 2.22 -9.96
C HIS A 258 22.42 2.91 -9.06
N GLY A 259 23.61 2.32 -8.91
CA GLY A 259 24.75 2.91 -8.20
C GLY A 259 25.15 4.26 -8.77
N LEU A 260 25.35 4.34 -10.08
CA LEU A 260 25.74 5.57 -10.76
C LEU A 260 24.65 6.65 -10.67
N GLU A 261 23.39 6.29 -10.89
CA GLU A 261 22.26 7.21 -10.75
C GLU A 261 22.14 7.76 -9.33
N THR A 262 22.30 6.89 -8.33
CA THR A 262 22.24 7.29 -6.92
C THR A 262 23.42 8.17 -6.51
N VAL A 263 24.63 7.90 -7.03
CA VAL A 263 25.80 8.77 -6.80
C VAL A 263 25.53 10.19 -7.29
N VAL A 264 24.93 10.37 -8.47
CA VAL A 264 24.57 11.70 -8.98
C VAL A 264 23.62 12.43 -8.01
N ASN A 265 22.62 11.73 -7.49
CA ASN A 265 21.66 12.29 -6.55
C ASN A 265 22.29 12.67 -5.19
N VAL A 266 23.21 11.85 -4.68
CA VAL A 266 23.92 12.12 -3.42
C VAL A 266 24.91 13.27 -3.58
N LEU A 267 25.69 13.32 -4.68
CA LEU A 267 26.63 14.40 -4.96
C LEU A 267 25.92 15.75 -5.07
N ALA A 268 24.78 15.82 -5.76
CA ALA A 268 23.97 17.04 -5.83
C ALA A 268 23.53 17.53 -4.45
N SER A 269 23.30 16.61 -3.50
CA SER A 269 22.95 16.93 -2.12
C SER A 269 24.16 17.41 -1.29
N LEU A 270 25.37 16.91 -1.60
CA LEU A 270 26.63 17.29 -0.94
C LEU A 270 27.07 18.71 -1.32
N ASP A 271 26.96 19.05 -2.61
CA ASP A 271 27.36 20.37 -3.13
C ASP A 271 26.40 21.48 -2.70
N SER A 272 25.12 21.18 -2.53
CA SER A 272 24.08 22.15 -2.21
C SER A 272 23.92 22.45 -0.72
N GLY A 273 24.69 21.79 0.16
CA GLY A 273 24.55 21.93 1.62
C GLY A 273 23.19 21.47 2.16
N ARG A 274 22.41 20.68 1.41
CA ARG A 274 21.03 20.25 1.75
C ARG A 274 20.96 19.13 2.82
N PHE A 275 22.03 18.93 3.56
CA PHE A 275 22.06 18.02 4.72
C PHE A 275 21.69 18.72 6.04
N TYR A 276 21.29 20.00 5.97
CA TYR A 276 20.86 20.82 7.11
C TYR A 276 19.38 21.18 6.98
#